data_AF-A0ABD1V4Q3-F1
#
_entry.id   AF-A0ABD1V4Q3-F1
#
_cell.length_a   1.000
_cell.length_b   1.000
_cell.length_c   1.000
_cell.angle_alpha   90.00
_cell.angle_beta   90.00
_cell.angle_gamma   90.00
#
_symmetry.space_group_name_H-M   'P 1'
#
loop_
_entity.id
_entity.type
_entity.pdbx_description
1 polymer ?
#
loop_
_entity_poly.entity_id
_entity_poly.type
_entity_poly.pdbx_seq_one_letter_code
_entity_poly.pdbx_strand_id
1 'polypeptide(L)'
;MLGKNKGICHSCKRSGHYLQACPTKKRFSVCGEGFVKWMEVEKKSENIRRPFFCCSTNCGYFKWSNDIGESSGDYDVGESSDVSSSRNTAKDEIVNLSRIFKIFSQIFEQEDVEISVSVTISKGKGTTEENSKGKDKTKMN
;
A
#
# COMPACT_ATOMS: atom_id res chain seq x y z
N MET A 1 -11.82 7.68 21.14
CA MET A 1 -11.19 6.64 21.98
C MET A 1 -9.71 6.61 21.64
N LEU A 2 -8.81 6.73 22.62
CA LEU A 2 -7.38 6.61 22.38
C LEU A 2 -7.08 5.15 21.97
N GLY A 3 -6.51 4.91 20.79
CA GLY A 3 -6.15 3.57 20.31
C GLY A 3 -5.28 2.82 21.32
N LYS A 4 -5.52 1.51 21.49
CA LYS A 4 -4.90 0.67 22.53
C LYS A 4 -3.37 0.49 22.38
N ASN A 5 -2.82 0.87 21.24
CA ASN A 5 -1.40 0.68 20.90
C ASN A 5 -0.53 1.92 21.14
N LYS A 6 -1.04 2.92 21.88
CA LYS A 6 -0.24 4.10 22.24
C LYS A 6 0.95 3.71 23.11
N GLY A 7 2.15 4.09 22.67
CA GLY A 7 3.40 3.86 23.41
C GLY A 7 4.06 2.50 23.15
N ILE A 8 3.52 1.70 22.23
CA ILE A 8 4.15 0.47 21.76
C ILE A 8 4.84 0.74 20.42
N CYS A 9 6.04 0.18 20.23
CA CYS A 9 6.73 0.21 18.96
C CYS A 9 6.00 -0.68 17.95
N HIS A 10 5.57 -0.10 16.83
CA HIS A 10 4.87 -0.85 15.80
C HIS A 10 5.78 -1.78 14.97
N SER A 11 7.11 -1.79 15.16
CA SER A 11 7.97 -2.78 14.47
C SER A 11 8.21 -4.02 15.33
N CYS A 12 8.62 -3.82 16.57
CA CYS A 12 9.04 -4.90 17.47
C CYS A 12 8.03 -5.24 18.57
N LYS A 13 6.90 -4.51 18.64
CA LYS A 13 5.83 -4.67 19.64
C LYS A 13 6.27 -4.45 21.11
N ARG A 14 7.44 -3.87 21.36
CA ARG A 14 7.93 -3.51 22.71
C ARG A 14 7.58 -2.07 23.06
N SER A 15 7.37 -1.79 24.35
CA SER A 15 7.19 -0.43 24.86
C SER A 15 8.53 0.30 25.00
N GLY A 16 8.46 1.61 25.31
CA GLY A 16 9.63 2.44 25.61
C GLY A 16 10.26 3.15 24.41
N HIS A 17 9.83 2.86 23.19
CA HIS A 17 10.25 3.57 21.98
C HIS A 17 9.18 3.49 20.88
N TYR A 18 9.28 4.39 19.90
CA TYR A 18 8.44 4.38 18.69
C TYR A 18 9.18 3.75 17.51
N LEU A 19 8.43 3.43 16.45
CA LEU A 19 8.95 2.86 15.20
C LEU A 19 10.24 3.53 14.70
N GLN A 20 10.33 4.87 14.79
CA GLN A 20 11.49 5.61 14.31
C GLN A 20 12.78 5.33 15.10
N ALA A 21 12.66 5.06 16.39
CA ALA A 21 13.79 4.78 17.29
C ALA A 21 14.00 3.27 17.53
N CYS A 22 13.28 2.40 16.82
CA CYS A 22 13.38 0.96 17.01
C CYS A 22 14.70 0.42 16.46
N PRO A 23 15.56 -0.20 17.29
CA PRO A 23 16.85 -0.74 16.85
C PRO A 23 16.69 -1.98 15.95
N THR A 24 15.57 -2.69 16.08
CA THR A 24 15.28 -3.93 15.36
C THR A 24 14.27 -3.73 14.22
N LYS A 25 14.02 -2.49 13.79
CA LYS A 25 13.07 -2.24 12.70
C LYS A 25 13.62 -2.83 11.39
N LYS A 26 12.82 -3.67 10.73
CA LYS A 26 13.21 -4.27 9.45
C LYS A 26 12.74 -3.39 8.30
N ARG A 27 13.65 -3.09 7.37
CA ARG A 27 13.30 -2.43 6.10
C ARG A 27 12.44 -3.39 5.27
N PHE A 28 11.48 -2.83 4.56
CA PHE A 28 10.69 -3.57 3.61
C PHE A 28 11.46 -3.68 2.30
N SER A 29 11.82 -4.90 1.91
CA SER A 29 12.70 -5.17 0.77
C SER A 29 12.12 -4.73 -0.57
N VAL A 30 10.79 -4.72 -0.71
CA VAL A 30 10.15 -4.47 -2.01
C VAL A 30 10.16 -2.99 -2.41
N CYS A 31 9.90 -2.08 -1.48
CA CYS A 31 9.95 -0.63 -1.79
C CYS A 31 11.27 0.03 -1.42
N GLY A 32 12.14 -0.64 -0.63
CA GLY A 32 13.47 -0.15 -0.24
C GLY A 32 13.49 1.04 0.74
N GLU A 33 12.41 1.83 0.79
CA GLU A 33 12.33 3.08 1.55
C GLU A 33 11.58 2.94 2.88
N GLY A 34 10.68 1.97 2.98
CA GLY A 34 9.82 1.80 4.15
C GLY A 34 10.29 0.74 5.13
N PHE A 35 9.62 0.70 6.29
CA PHE A 35 9.78 -0.33 7.32
C PHE A 35 8.48 -1.12 7.46
N VAL A 36 8.61 -2.40 7.82
CA VAL A 36 7.45 -3.20 8.20
C VAL A 36 6.95 -2.73 9.57
N LYS A 37 5.67 -2.35 9.62
CA LYS A 37 4.96 -1.97 10.84
C LYS A 37 3.71 -2.83 11.02
N TRP A 38 3.41 -3.13 12.27
CA TRP A 38 2.24 -3.81 12.75
C TRP A 38 1.20 -2.77 13.19
N MET A 39 -0.05 -2.99 12.82
CA MET A 39 -1.18 -2.10 13.08
C MET A 39 -2.42 -2.94 13.42
N GLU A 40 -3.42 -2.29 14.00
CA GLU A 40 -4.70 -2.90 14.37
C GLU A 40 -5.83 -2.15 13.66
N VAL A 41 -6.85 -2.87 13.17
CA VAL A 41 -8.02 -2.26 12.54
C VAL A 41 -8.87 -1.56 13.60
N GLU A 42 -8.88 -0.22 13.58
CA GLU A 42 -9.70 0.57 14.51
C GLU A 42 -11.14 0.82 13.99
N LYS A 43 -11.34 0.73 12.67
CA LYS A 43 -12.65 0.98 12.04
C LYS A 43 -13.64 -0.14 12.39
N LYS A 44 -14.85 0.24 12.82
CA LYS A 44 -15.95 -0.68 13.12
C LYS A 44 -16.31 -1.49 11.87
N SER A 45 -15.92 -2.76 11.86
CA SER A 45 -16.09 -3.75 10.80
C SER A 45 -15.97 -5.15 11.42
N GLU A 46 -16.22 -6.20 10.64
CA GLU A 46 -16.02 -7.59 11.06
C GLU A 46 -14.56 -7.89 11.46
N ASN A 47 -13.61 -7.14 10.90
CA ASN A 47 -12.18 -7.28 11.19
C ASN A 47 -11.68 -6.28 12.26
N ILE A 48 -12.57 -5.63 13.02
CA ILE A 48 -12.15 -4.71 14.07
C ILE A 48 -11.20 -5.43 15.04
N ARG A 49 -10.15 -4.74 15.47
CA ARG A 49 -9.10 -5.27 16.34
C ARG A 49 -8.21 -6.36 15.72
N ARG A 50 -8.41 -6.71 14.45
CA ARG A 50 -7.56 -7.69 13.79
C ARG A 50 -6.20 -7.06 13.46
N PRO A 51 -5.08 -7.69 13.86
CA PRO A 51 -3.75 -7.19 13.56
C PRO A 51 -3.32 -7.44 12.11
N PHE A 52 -2.59 -6.50 11.54
CA PHE A 52 -2.00 -6.62 10.21
C PHE A 52 -0.62 -5.96 10.14
N PHE A 53 0.18 -6.41 9.19
CA PHE A 53 1.44 -5.78 8.79
C PHE A 53 1.23 -4.93 7.55
N CYS A 54 1.84 -3.76 7.53
CA CYS A 54 1.90 -2.90 6.36
C CYS A 54 3.22 -2.15 6.29
N CYS A 55 3.49 -1.53 5.15
CA CYS A 55 4.68 -0.72 4.98
C CYS A 55 4.47 0.70 5.54
N SER A 56 5.51 1.28 6.15
CA SER A 56 5.46 2.64 6.68
C SER A 56 5.24 3.71 5.62
N THR A 57 5.66 3.48 4.38
CA THR A 57 5.56 4.43 3.25
C THR A 57 4.30 4.23 2.40
N ASN A 58 3.34 3.41 2.85
CA ASN A 58 2.10 3.13 2.12
C ASN A 58 2.31 2.61 0.68
N CYS A 59 3.37 1.82 0.44
CA CYS A 59 3.60 1.14 -0.84
C CYS A 59 2.63 -0.04 -1.08
N GLY A 60 1.44 -0.02 -0.47
CA GLY A 60 0.41 -1.07 -0.54
C GLY A 60 0.79 -2.49 -0.10
N TYR A 61 1.94 -2.70 0.54
CA TYR A 61 2.18 -3.93 1.30
C TYR A 61 1.15 -4.08 2.40
N PHE A 62 0.49 -5.23 2.42
CA PHE A 62 -0.51 -5.59 3.42
C PHE A 62 -0.48 -7.11 3.65
N LYS A 63 -0.36 -7.53 4.91
CA LYS A 63 -0.43 -8.94 5.30
C LYS A 63 -1.16 -9.08 6.62
N TRP A 64 -2.20 -9.90 6.69
CA TRP A 64 -2.82 -10.23 7.98
C TRP A 64 -1.79 -10.92 8.89
N SER A 65 -1.78 -10.54 10.17
CA SER A 65 -1.00 -11.27 11.18
C SER A 65 -1.80 -12.52 11.52
N ASN A 66 -1.32 -13.69 11.09
CA ASN A 66 -2.07 -14.94 11.24
C ASN A 66 -2.02 -15.54 12.65
N ASP A 67 -1.34 -14.90 13.60
CA ASP A 67 -1.18 -15.47 14.94
C ASP A 67 -2.16 -14.85 15.95
N ILE A 68 -3.20 -15.62 16.24
CA ILE A 68 -3.85 -15.68 17.54
C ILE A 68 -2.85 -16.36 18.48
N GLY A 69 -2.17 -15.59 19.34
CA GLY A 69 -1.35 -16.14 20.43
C GLY A 69 0.16 -16.13 20.18
N GLU A 70 0.86 -15.45 21.10
CA GLU A 70 2.22 -15.73 21.59
C GLU A 70 3.28 -16.28 20.62
N SER A 71 4.34 -15.50 20.38
CA SER A 71 5.69 -15.85 20.85
C SER A 71 6.78 -15.03 20.14
N SER A 72 7.86 -14.85 20.87
CA SER A 72 9.10 -14.15 20.57
C SER A 72 9.91 -14.78 19.44
N GLY A 73 10.60 -13.92 18.68
CA GLY A 73 11.86 -14.27 18.03
C GLY A 73 11.72 -14.77 16.59
N ASP A 74 12.46 -14.10 15.71
CA ASP A 74 12.88 -14.60 14.39
C ASP A 74 11.79 -15.09 13.44
N TYR A 75 11.14 -14.12 12.79
CA TYR A 75 10.56 -14.36 11.47
C TYR A 75 11.67 -14.32 10.42
N ASP A 76 12.13 -15.52 10.07
CA ASP A 76 12.87 -15.82 8.85
C ASP A 76 11.96 -15.52 7.65
N VAL A 77 12.51 -14.84 6.64
CA VAL A 77 11.76 -14.43 5.45
C VAL A 77 11.72 -15.63 4.51
N GLY A 78 10.78 -16.53 4.78
CA GLY A 78 10.31 -17.51 3.82
C GLY A 78 9.62 -16.80 2.66
N GLU A 79 10.30 -16.82 1.53
CA GLU A 79 9.80 -16.55 0.18
C GLU A 79 8.38 -17.11 -0.02
N SER A 80 7.40 -16.23 -0.22
CA SER A 80 6.29 -16.46 -1.15
C SER A 80 5.36 -15.26 -1.25
N SER A 81 5.01 -15.00 -2.52
CA SER A 81 3.79 -14.38 -3.05
C SER A 81 3.38 -12.99 -2.54
N ASP A 82 3.59 -12.05 -3.46
CA ASP A 82 2.62 -11.08 -3.95
C ASP A 82 1.84 -10.30 -2.89
N VAL A 83 2.26 -9.05 -2.72
CA VAL A 83 1.47 -7.86 -3.08
C VAL A 83 2.24 -6.63 -2.58
N SER A 84 2.75 -5.84 -3.50
CA SER A 84 3.11 -4.41 -3.35
C SER A 84 3.24 -3.89 -4.78
N SER A 85 2.24 -3.25 -5.38
CA SER A 85 1.76 -1.89 -5.12
C SER A 85 2.88 -0.85 -5.07
N SER A 86 2.81 0.15 -5.95
CA SER A 86 2.98 1.58 -5.65
C SER A 86 2.94 2.38 -6.95
N ARG A 87 2.46 3.62 -6.86
CA ARG A 87 2.23 4.56 -7.97
C ARG A 87 3.52 5.27 -8.40
N ASN A 88 3.83 5.26 -9.71
CA ASN A 88 4.12 6.46 -10.52
C ASN A 88 3.32 6.42 -11.85
N THR A 89 2.15 7.08 -11.79
CA THR A 89 1.53 7.92 -12.83
C THR A 89 1.91 7.63 -14.30
N ALA A 90 0.99 6.94 -14.99
CA ALA A 90 0.95 6.59 -16.42
C ALA A 90 2.06 5.65 -16.96
N LYS A 91 3.31 5.75 -16.49
CA LYS A 91 4.39 4.86 -16.95
C LYS A 91 4.43 3.53 -16.18
N ASP A 92 4.18 3.54 -14.88
CA ASP A 92 4.13 2.30 -14.10
C ASP A 92 2.87 1.46 -14.43
N GLU A 93 1.78 2.09 -14.88
CA GLU A 93 0.57 1.38 -15.31
C GLU A 93 0.79 0.59 -16.62
N ILE A 94 1.58 1.15 -17.55
CA ILE A 94 1.98 0.44 -18.79
C ILE A 94 2.92 -0.73 -18.47
N VAL A 95 3.85 -0.55 -17.52
CA VAL A 95 4.76 -1.61 -17.06
C VAL A 95 3.97 -2.75 -16.38
N ASN A 96 2.89 -2.42 -15.68
CA ASN A 96 2.05 -3.41 -15.01
C ASN A 96 1.17 -4.21 -16.00
N LEU A 97 0.60 -3.56 -17.01
CA LEU A 97 -0.12 -4.28 -18.07
C LEU A 97 0.79 -5.20 -18.88
N SER A 98 2.00 -4.74 -19.23
CA SER A 98 2.99 -5.58 -19.92
C SER A 98 3.35 -6.83 -19.12
N ARG A 99 3.47 -6.70 -17.80
CA ARG A 99 3.72 -7.84 -16.89
C ARG A 99 2.54 -8.81 -16.88
N ILE A 100 1.31 -8.32 -16.83
CA ILE A 100 0.10 -9.15 -16.85
C ILE A 100 0.01 -9.96 -18.16
N PHE A 101 0.22 -9.31 -19.31
CA PHE A 101 0.18 -10.01 -20.60
C PHE A 101 1.28 -11.08 -20.72
N LYS A 102 2.49 -10.82 -20.19
CA LYS A 102 3.56 -11.83 -20.14
C LYS A 102 3.20 -13.05 -19.29
N ILE A 103 2.52 -12.85 -18.17
CA ILE A 103 2.04 -13.95 -17.32
C ILE A 103 1.01 -14.79 -18.08
N PHE A 104 0.06 -14.16 -18.78
CA PHE A 104 -0.92 -14.89 -19.61
C PHE A 104 -0.25 -15.69 -20.73
N SER A 105 0.77 -15.14 -21.38
CA SER A 105 1.55 -15.88 -22.39
C SER A 105 2.24 -17.11 -21.80
N GLN A 106 2.82 -17.00 -20.60
CA GLN A 106 3.46 -18.14 -19.94
C GLN A 106 2.46 -19.23 -19.53
N ILE A 107 1.27 -18.84 -19.07
CA ILE A 107 0.21 -19.79 -18.72
C ILE A 107 -0.26 -20.52 -19.99
N PHE A 108 -0.45 -19.81 -21.10
CA PHE A 108 -0.85 -20.40 -22.38
C PHE A 108 0.20 -21.38 -22.94
N GLU A 109 1.49 -21.13 -22.73
CA GLU A 109 2.55 -22.06 -23.15
C GLU A 109 2.63 -23.33 -22.28
N GLN A 110 2.21 -23.24 -21.00
CA GLN A 110 2.32 -24.34 -20.04
C GLN A 110 1.03 -25.16 -19.89
N GLU A 111 -0.12 -24.56 -20.18
CA GLU A 111 -1.43 -25.15 -19.92
C GLU A 111 -2.33 -25.01 -21.16
N ASP A 112 -3.10 -26.05 -21.49
CA ASP A 112 -4.08 -26.05 -22.59
C ASP A 112 -5.36 -25.31 -22.15
N VAL A 113 -5.26 -23.99 -21.99
CA VAL A 113 -6.35 -23.12 -21.52
C VAL A 113 -6.53 -21.91 -22.43
N GLU A 114 -7.80 -21.62 -22.72
CA GLU A 114 -8.22 -20.42 -23.43
C GLU A 114 -8.52 -19.29 -22.44
N ILE A 115 -7.80 -18.17 -22.57
CA ILE A 115 -7.99 -16.96 -21.75
C ILE A 115 -8.47 -15.82 -22.64
N SER A 116 -9.66 -15.28 -22.38
CA SER A 116 -10.23 -14.13 -23.11
C SER A 116 -10.38 -12.91 -22.19
N VAL A 117 -9.85 -11.75 -22.61
CA VAL A 117 -9.84 -10.51 -21.83
C VAL A 117 -10.39 -9.35 -22.66
N SER A 118 -11.46 -8.71 -22.17
CA SER A 118 -12.05 -7.52 -22.78
C SER A 118 -11.58 -6.25 -22.07
N VAL A 119 -10.91 -5.34 -22.79
CA VAL A 119 -10.36 -4.09 -22.23
C VAL A 119 -11.06 -2.87 -22.84
N THR A 120 -11.52 -1.96 -21.98
CA THR A 120 -12.13 -0.67 -22.40
C THR A 120 -11.30 0.50 -21.86
N ILE A 121 -10.92 1.43 -22.74
CA ILE A 121 -10.13 2.62 -22.38
C ILE A 121 -11.00 3.87 -22.54
N SER A 122 -11.08 4.71 -21.50
CA SER A 122 -11.83 5.97 -21.53
C SER A 122 -10.98 7.14 -21.01
N LYS A 123 -11.24 8.34 -21.55
CA LYS A 123 -10.49 9.58 -21.24
C LYS A 123 -11.31 10.46 -20.30
N GLY A 124 -10.79 10.77 -19.10
CA GLY A 124 -11.44 11.68 -18.15
C GLY A 124 -11.39 13.14 -18.61
N LYS A 125 -12.52 13.85 -18.55
CA LYS A 125 -12.59 15.31 -18.73
C LYS A 125 -12.06 16.00 -17.47
N GLY A 126 -10.88 16.62 -17.53
CA GLY A 126 -10.37 17.48 -16.47
C GLY A 126 -11.12 18.82 -16.42
N THR A 127 -11.60 19.21 -15.24
CA THR A 127 -12.17 20.54 -14.98
C THR A 127 -11.04 21.53 -14.72
N THR A 128 -10.85 22.49 -15.62
CA THR A 128 -9.97 23.64 -15.43
C THR A 128 -10.68 24.67 -14.55
N GLU A 129 -10.17 24.92 -13.34
CA GLU A 129 -10.59 26.07 -12.53
C GLU A 129 -10.00 27.36 -13.13
N GLU A 130 -10.83 28.19 -13.76
CA GLU A 130 -10.46 29.55 -14.16
C GLU A 130 -10.51 30.48 -12.94
N ASN A 131 -9.33 30.85 -12.46
CA ASN A 131 -9.13 31.81 -11.40
C ASN A 131 -9.11 33.23 -12.00
N SER A 132 -10.25 33.92 -12.09
CA SER A 132 -10.32 35.34 -12.49
C SER A 132 -10.27 36.25 -11.26
N LYS A 133 -9.04 36.59 -10.85
CA LYS A 133 -8.73 37.67 -9.89
C LYS A 133 -8.87 39.03 -10.61
N GLY A 134 -9.64 39.92 -10.01
CA GLY A 134 -10.15 41.15 -10.63
C GLY A 134 -9.14 42.22 -11.05
N LYS A 135 -9.68 43.21 -11.78
CA LYS A 135 -9.15 44.57 -11.84
C LYS A 135 -10.31 45.56 -11.81
N ASP A 136 -10.40 46.20 -10.65
CA ASP A 136 -11.03 47.47 -10.37
C ASP A 136 -10.56 48.56 -11.37
N LYS A 137 -11.50 49.29 -11.97
CA LYS A 137 -11.27 50.62 -12.55
C LYS A 137 -12.54 51.47 -12.45
N THR A 138 -12.51 52.32 -11.43
CA THR A 138 -13.19 53.61 -11.29
C THR A 138 -13.21 54.46 -12.58
N LYS A 139 -14.36 55.09 -12.86
CA LYS A 139 -14.56 56.46 -13.42
C LYS A 139 -16.08 56.69 -13.56
N MET A 140 -16.71 57.50 -12.70
CA MET A 140 -16.98 58.95 -12.90
C MET A 140 -17.36 59.31 -14.34
N ASN A 141 -18.67 59.36 -14.62
CA ASN A 141 -19.43 60.60 -14.79
C ASN A 141 -20.93 60.32 -14.67
#